data_AF-A0A437SJH7-F1
#
_entry.id   AF-A0A437SJH7-F1
#
_cell.length_a   1.000
_cell.length_b   1.000
_cell.length_c   1.000
_cell.angle_alpha   90.00
_cell.angle_beta   90.00
_cell.angle_gamma   90.00
#
_symmetry.space_group_name_H-M   'P 1'
#
loop_
_entity.id
_entity.type
_entity.pdbx_description
1 polymer ?
#
loop_
_entity_poly.entity_id
_entity_poly.type
_entity_poly.pdbx_seq_one_letter_code
_entity_poly.pdbx_strand_id
1 'polypeptide(L)'
;MNNLRAIVQRYVEEETLRQFLDVDYATTSAEEKQRILDFAREMTETKVQQILDIFLTEVTQNSPERKRAKRLHIFTAILTLVATTGIAHAVNLENMGYITVCGLVLLAVQIYPIVKD
;
A
#
# COMPACT_ATOMS: atom_id res chain seq x y z
N MET A 1 -3.88 -19.07 -1.86
CA MET A 1 -2.80 -18.30 -2.53
C MET A 1 -2.14 -19.07 -3.69
N ASN A 2 -1.86 -20.37 -3.58
CA ASN A 2 -1.22 -21.16 -4.68
C ASN A 2 -2.00 -21.14 -6.01
N ASN A 3 -3.33 -21.12 -5.98
CA ASN A 3 -4.14 -21.10 -7.20
C ASN A 3 -4.00 -19.79 -7.99
N LEU A 4 -3.92 -18.63 -7.31
CA LEU A 4 -3.83 -17.34 -7.99
C LEU A 4 -2.46 -17.16 -8.64
N ARG A 5 -1.39 -17.52 -7.92
CA ARG A 5 -0.03 -17.51 -8.48
C ARG A 5 0.09 -18.42 -9.69
N ALA A 6 -0.47 -19.63 -9.64
CA ALA A 6 -0.45 -20.56 -10.78
C ALA A 6 -1.23 -20.03 -12.00
N ILE A 7 -2.36 -19.35 -11.78
CA ILE A 7 -3.15 -18.74 -12.86
C ILE A 7 -2.40 -17.57 -13.50
N VAL A 8 -1.86 -16.66 -12.68
CA VAL A 8 -1.07 -15.51 -13.16
C VAL A 8 0.19 -15.98 -13.86
N GLN A 9 0.86 -17.00 -13.33
CA GLN A 9 2.05 -17.59 -13.95
C GLN A 9 1.73 -18.15 -15.34
N ARG A 10 0.68 -18.97 -15.47
CA ARG A 10 0.28 -19.51 -16.79
C ARG A 10 -0.06 -18.40 -17.79
N TYR A 11 -0.74 -17.35 -17.34
CA TYR A 11 -1.08 -16.21 -18.19
C TYR A 11 0.17 -15.47 -18.67
N VAL A 12 1.13 -15.17 -17.78
CA VAL A 12 2.37 -14.47 -18.12
C VAL A 12 3.28 -15.35 -19.00
N GLU A 13 3.34 -16.66 -18.74
CA GLU A 13 4.06 -17.63 -19.59
C GLU A 13 3.47 -17.66 -21.00
N GLU A 14 2.14 -17.72 -21.13
CA GLU A 14 1.45 -17.73 -22.42
C GLU A 14 1.63 -16.41 -23.18
N GLU A 15 1.53 -15.28 -22.50
CA GLU A 15 1.78 -13.95 -23.07
C GLU A 15 3.23 -13.80 -23.55
N THR A 16 4.18 -14.29 -22.74
CA THR A 16 5.61 -14.27 -23.08
C THR A 16 5.88 -15.12 -24.33
N LEU A 17 5.32 -16.32 -24.41
CA LEU A 17 5.49 -17.17 -25.60
C LEU A 17 4.88 -16.55 -26.85
N ARG A 18 3.69 -15.93 -26.75
CA ARG A 18 3.08 -15.20 -27.87
C ARG A 18 3.91 -14.00 -28.29
N GLN A 19 4.56 -13.30 -27.36
CA GLN A 19 5.42 -12.16 -27.66
C GLN A 19 6.73 -12.58 -28.36
N PHE A 20 7.31 -13.72 -27.98
CA PHE A 20 8.56 -14.21 -28.56
C PHE A 20 8.39 -14.95 -29.89
N LEU A 21 7.29 -15.69 -30.05
CA LEU A 21 7.05 -16.54 -31.22
C LEU A 21 6.06 -15.92 -32.22
N ASP A 22 5.21 -14.99 -31.79
CA ASP A 22 4.22 -14.27 -32.60
C ASP A 22 3.51 -15.20 -33.61
N VAL A 23 3.87 -15.12 -34.90
CA VAL A 23 3.30 -15.92 -35.99
C VAL A 23 3.66 -17.41 -35.91
N ASP A 24 4.84 -17.75 -35.38
CA ASP A 24 5.36 -19.11 -35.27
C ASP A 24 4.91 -19.83 -33.99
N TYR A 25 4.11 -19.18 -33.14
CA TYR A 25 3.61 -19.79 -31.90
C TYR A 25 2.82 -21.08 -32.15
N ALA A 26 2.06 -21.16 -33.25
CA ALA A 26 1.27 -22.35 -33.56
C ALA A 26 2.11 -23.51 -34.14
N THR A 27 3.25 -23.20 -34.75
CA THR A 27 4.10 -24.16 -35.50
C THR A 27 5.34 -24.61 -34.72
N THR A 28 5.73 -23.85 -33.69
CA THR A 28 6.90 -24.14 -32.85
C THR A 28 6.65 -25.34 -31.94
N SER A 29 7.66 -26.21 -31.83
CA SER A 29 7.61 -27.43 -31.02
C SER A 29 7.45 -27.12 -29.53
N ALA A 30 6.89 -28.07 -28.77
CA ALA A 30 6.74 -27.93 -27.32
C ALA A 30 8.11 -27.74 -26.62
N GLU A 31 9.16 -28.38 -27.14
CA GLU A 31 10.52 -28.30 -26.59
C GLU A 31 11.17 -26.93 -26.80
N GLU A 32 10.91 -26.26 -27.92
CA GLU A 32 11.39 -24.89 -28.17
C GLU A 32 10.63 -23.86 -27.35
N LYS A 33 9.31 -24.03 -27.19
CA LYS A 33 8.51 -23.20 -26.28
C LYS A 33 9.04 -23.31 -24.85
N GLN A 34 9.36 -24.52 -24.40
CA GLN A 34 9.88 -24.73 -23.05
C GLN A 34 11.27 -24.10 -22.86
N ARG A 35 12.15 -24.16 -23.86
CA ARG A 35 13.44 -23.44 -23.83
C ARG A 35 13.28 -21.93 -23.73
N ILE A 36 12.33 -21.35 -24.44
CA ILE A 36 12.04 -19.91 -24.38
C ILE A 36 11.49 -19.53 -23.00
N LEU A 37 10.61 -20.35 -22.42
CA LEU A 37 10.11 -20.15 -21.06
C LEU A 37 11.21 -20.29 -20.01
N ASP A 38 12.13 -21.26 -20.15
CA ASP A 38 13.27 -21.41 -19.24
C ASP A 38 14.22 -20.22 -19.32
N PHE A 39 14.47 -19.70 -20.52
CA PHE A 39 15.26 -18.47 -20.71
C PHE A 39 14.56 -17.24 -20.12
N ALA A 40 13.24 -17.14 -20.30
CA ALA A 40 12.43 -16.03 -19.79
C ALA A 40 11.95 -16.24 -18.35
N ARG A 41 12.41 -17.28 -17.64
CA ARG A 41 11.86 -17.70 -16.35
C ARG A 41 11.99 -16.62 -15.29
N GLU A 42 13.16 -16.01 -15.17
CA GLU A 42 13.41 -14.94 -14.20
C GLU A 42 12.54 -13.70 -14.49
N MET A 43 12.37 -13.36 -15.76
CA MET A 43 11.48 -12.28 -16.19
C MET A 43 10.01 -12.59 -15.89
N THR A 44 9.59 -13.84 -16.12
CA THR A 44 8.23 -14.33 -15.87
C THR A 44 7.93 -14.31 -14.38
N GLU A 45 8.83 -14.85 -13.55
CA GLU A 45 8.71 -14.84 -12.09
C GLU A 45 8.64 -13.41 -11.54
N THR A 46 9.47 -12.50 -12.06
CA THR A 46 9.46 -11.08 -11.67
C THR A 46 8.14 -10.40 -12.01
N LYS A 47 7.61 -10.61 -13.23
CA LYS A 47 6.31 -10.07 -13.64
C LYS A 47 5.15 -10.65 -12.82
N VAL A 48 5.16 -11.95 -12.56
CA VAL A 48 4.15 -12.61 -11.70
C VAL A 48 4.17 -12.01 -10.31
N GLN A 49 5.35 -11.82 -9.73
CA GLN A 49 5.51 -11.23 -8.41
C GLN A 49 5.01 -9.77 -8.39
N GLN A 50 5.32 -8.97 -9.41
CA GLN A 50 4.83 -7.60 -9.53
C GLN A 50 3.30 -7.53 -9.63
N ILE A 51 2.68 -8.38 -10.45
CA ILE A 51 1.21 -8.42 -10.57
C ILE A 51 0.57 -8.79 -9.23
N LEU A 52 1.11 -9.81 -8.55
CA LEU A 52 0.62 -10.21 -7.24
C LEU A 52 0.80 -9.11 -6.19
N ASP A 53 1.91 -8.38 -6.22
CA ASP A 53 2.20 -7.29 -5.28
C ASP A 53 1.31 -6.07 -5.54
N ILE A 54 1.01 -5.76 -6.80
CA ILE A 54 0.01 -4.73 -7.16
C ILE A 54 -1.37 -5.13 -6.66
N PHE A 55 -1.79 -6.37 -6.91
CA PHE A 55 -3.09 -6.89 -6.43
C PHE A 55 -3.17 -6.86 -4.90
N LEU A 56 -2.12 -7.31 -4.20
CA LEU A 56 -2.05 -7.23 -2.74
C LEU A 56 -2.06 -5.78 -2.27
N THR A 57 -1.34 -4.90 -2.95
CA THR A 57 -1.30 -3.47 -2.63
C THR A 57 -2.67 -2.83 -2.85
N GLU A 58 -3.40 -3.17 -3.90
CA GLU A 58 -4.71 -2.61 -4.19
C GLU A 58 -5.79 -3.12 -3.22
N VAL A 59 -5.72 -4.42 -2.88
CA VAL A 59 -6.56 -5.04 -1.84
C VAL A 59 -6.26 -4.44 -0.46
N THR A 60 -4.99 -4.20 -0.14
CA THR A 60 -4.57 -3.61 1.16
C THR A 60 -4.76 -2.09 1.21
N GLN A 61 -4.62 -1.36 0.10
CA GLN A 61 -4.92 0.08 0.02
C GLN A 61 -6.42 0.35 0.19
N ASN A 62 -7.28 -0.58 -0.26
CA ASN A 62 -8.71 -0.54 0.03
C ASN A 62 -9.10 -1.16 1.37
N SER A 63 -8.14 -1.66 2.17
CA SER A 63 -8.44 -2.18 3.51
C SER A 63 -9.10 -1.08 4.36
N PRO A 64 -10.22 -1.38 5.03
CA PRO A 64 -10.91 -0.45 5.92
C PRO A 64 -9.99 0.06 7.04
N GLU A 65 -8.95 -0.70 7.41
CA GLU A 65 -7.97 -0.32 8.43
C GLU A 65 -7.09 0.85 7.99
N ARG A 66 -6.60 0.82 6.74
CA ARG A 66 -5.75 1.90 6.21
C ARG A 66 -6.55 3.19 5.98
N LYS A 67 -7.83 3.06 5.59
CA LYS A 67 -8.77 4.20 5.50
C LYS A 67 -9.11 4.78 6.89
N ARG A 68 -9.30 3.92 7.90
CA ARG A 68 -9.50 4.34 9.30
C ARG A 68 -8.26 5.05 9.85
N ALA A 69 -7.07 4.51 9.61
CA ALA A 69 -5.80 5.13 10.01
C ALA A 69 -5.62 6.51 9.36
N LYS A 70 -5.84 6.63 8.04
CA LYS A 70 -5.80 7.94 7.35
C LYS A 70 -6.79 8.94 7.94
N ARG A 71 -8.03 8.53 8.23
CA ARG A 71 -9.04 9.40 8.84
C ARG A 71 -8.62 9.85 10.25
N LEU A 72 -8.03 8.94 11.03
CA LEU A 72 -7.48 9.23 12.35
C LEU A 72 -6.33 10.25 12.27
N HIS A 73 -5.36 10.06 11.37
CA HIS A 73 -4.25 11.01 11.18
C HIS A 73 -4.73 12.40 10.74
N ILE A 74 -5.75 12.47 9.87
CA ILE A 74 -6.33 13.75 9.47
C ILE A 74 -7.04 14.42 10.66
N PHE A 75 -7.80 13.65 11.44
CA PHE A 75 -8.49 14.16 12.62
C PHE A 75 -7.50 14.66 13.68
N THR A 76 -6.45 13.89 13.98
CA THR A 76 -5.41 14.31 14.94
C THR A 76 -4.68 15.55 14.45
N ALA A 77 -4.34 15.65 13.16
CA ALA A 77 -3.70 16.83 12.59
C ALA A 77 -4.57 18.10 12.74
N ILE A 78 -5.87 18.00 12.47
CA ILE A 78 -6.81 19.11 12.65
C ILE A 78 -6.88 19.52 14.13
N LEU A 79 -7.01 18.55 15.03
CA LEU A 79 -7.12 18.81 16.46
C LEU A 79 -5.84 19.42 17.02
N THR A 80 -4.67 18.98 16.55
CA THR A 80 -3.38 19.59 16.87
C THR A 80 -3.31 21.04 16.40
N LEU A 81 -3.74 21.33 15.17
CA LEU A 81 -3.72 22.68 14.63
C LEU A 81 -4.59 23.62 15.46
N VAL A 82 -5.83 23.21 15.77
CA VAL A 82 -6.75 23.97 16.63
C VAL A 82 -6.19 24.19 18.03
N ALA A 83 -5.63 23.15 18.66
CA ALA A 83 -5.11 23.25 20.01
C ALA A 83 -3.85 24.13 20.08
N THR A 84 -2.95 24.06 19.10
CA THR A 84 -1.76 24.92 19.03
C THR A 84 -2.15 26.39 18.83
N THR A 85 -3.12 26.69 17.95
CA THR A 85 -3.66 28.05 17.80
C THR A 85 -4.38 28.51 19.07
N GLY A 86 -5.11 27.62 19.74
CA GLY A 86 -5.74 27.88 21.04
C GLY A 86 -4.75 28.25 22.14
N ILE A 87 -3.60 27.57 22.19
CA ILE A 87 -2.50 27.92 23.12
C ILE A 87 -1.96 29.31 22.82
N ALA A 88 -1.70 29.64 21.55
CA ALA A 88 -1.21 30.96 21.18
C ALA A 88 -2.18 32.08 21.62
N HIS A 89 -3.49 31.85 21.46
CA HIS A 89 -4.52 32.77 21.93
C HIS A 89 -4.62 32.81 23.47
N ALA A 90 -4.46 31.67 24.15
CA ALA A 90 -4.49 31.57 25.61
C ALA A 90 -3.32 32.28 26.28
N VAL A 91 -2.13 32.19 25.67
CA VAL A 91 -0.93 32.93 26.08
C VAL A 91 -1.17 34.44 25.96
N ASN A 92 -1.81 34.88 24.88
CA ASN A 92 -2.16 36.29 24.70
C ASN A 92 -3.15 36.82 25.75
N LEU A 93 -3.98 35.95 26.33
CA LEU A 93 -4.92 36.28 27.41
C LEU A 93 -4.33 36.05 28.82
N GLU A 94 -3.06 35.65 28.92
CA GLU A 94 -2.37 35.24 30.16
C GLU A 94 -3.16 34.20 30.99
N ASN A 95 -4.03 33.42 30.34
CA ASN A 95 -4.89 32.47 31.02
C ASN A 95 -4.21 31.09 31.11
N MET A 96 -3.47 30.90 32.19
CA MET A 96 -2.74 29.66 32.49
C MET A 96 -3.64 28.41 32.52
N GLY A 97 -4.90 28.55 32.92
CA GLY A 97 -5.87 27.45 32.93
C GLY A 97 -6.19 26.97 31.52
N TYR A 98 -6.37 27.91 30.59
CA TYR A 98 -6.66 27.59 29.19
C TYR A 98 -5.46 26.96 28.47
N ILE A 99 -4.24 27.43 28.74
CA ILE A 99 -2.99 26.82 28.25
C ILE A 99 -2.88 25.37 28.72
N THR A 100 -3.14 25.12 30.01
CA THR A 100 -3.06 23.78 30.61
C THR A 100 -4.04 22.81 29.97
N VAL A 101 -5.29 23.25 29.74
CA VAL A 101 -6.31 22.43 29.07
C VAL A 101 -5.90 22.10 27.63
N CYS A 102 -5.45 23.07 26.85
CA CYS A 102 -5.00 22.80 25.48
C CYS A 102 -3.74 21.92 25.43
N GLY A 103 -2.81 22.09 26.37
CA GLY A 103 -1.62 21.24 26.49
C GLY A 103 -1.95 19.78 26.81
N LEU A 104 -2.90 19.53 27.72
CA LEU A 104 -3.38 18.18 28.03
C LEU A 104 -4.08 17.53 26.84
N VAL A 105 -4.86 18.30 26.08
CA VAL A 105 -5.49 17.81 24.84
C VAL A 105 -4.43 17.42 23.81
N LEU A 106 -3.38 18.22 23.62
CA LEU A 106 -2.28 17.88 22.71
C LEU A 106 -1.54 16.62 23.13
N LEU A 107 -1.23 16.47 24.42
CA LEU A 107 -0.60 15.27 24.95
C LEU A 107 -1.47 14.03 24.70
N ALA A 108 -2.77 14.09 24.99
CA ALA A 108 -3.68 12.98 24.75
C ALA A 108 -3.74 12.60 23.25
N VAL A 109 -3.75 13.59 22.35
CA VAL A 109 -3.78 13.38 20.90
C VAL A 109 -2.50 12.73 20.37
N GLN A 110 -1.34 13.09 20.93
CA GLN A 110 -0.05 12.50 20.52
C GLN A 110 0.19 11.13 21.14
N ILE A 111 -0.32 10.85 22.34
CA ILE A 111 -0.17 9.56 23.02
C ILE A 111 -1.14 8.51 22.47
N TYR A 112 -2.36 8.91 22.08
CA TYR A 112 -3.38 8.01 21.55
C TYR A 112 -2.92 7.07 20.41
N PRO A 113 -2.21 7.53 19.37
CA PRO A 113 -1.69 6.64 18.33
C PRO A 113 -0.61 5.67 18.85
N ILE A 114 0.26 6.12 19.77
CA ILE A 114 1.35 5.30 20.34
C ILE A 114 0.82 4.15 21.20
N VAL A 115 -0.29 4.36 21.91
CA VAL A 115 -0.92 3.33 22.77
C VAL A 115 -1.81 2.36 21.97
N LYS A 116 -2.21 2.75 20.76
CA LYS A 116 -3.12 1.99 19.92
C LYS A 116 -2.41 1.06 18.94
N ASP A 117 -1.20 1.42 18.52
CA ASP A 117 -0.27 0.54 17.80
C ASP A 117 0.27 -0.57 18.71
#